data_AF-A0A960EB10-F1
#
_entry.id   AF-A0A960EB10-F1
#
_cell.length_a   1.000
_cell.length_b   1.000
_cell.length_c   1.000
_cell.angle_alpha   90.00
_cell.angle_beta   90.00
_cell.angle_gamma   90.00
#
_symmetry.space_group_name_H-M   'P 1'
#
loop_
_entity.id
_entity.type
_entity.pdbx_description
1 polymer ?
#
loop_
_entity_poly.entity_id
_entity_poly.type
_entity_poly.pdbx_seq_one_letter_code
_entity_poly.pdbx_strand_id
1 'polypeptide(L)'
;MADPYVITSPCLDTKDKACVEVCPVQCIYEIRDGKLVSEFPDGEVANEHRPHPDLQHLHGDAMLYINPDECTACDACMPVCPVDAIYPGDQVPDDEAEFVDVNRFVFAEATDAA
;
A
#
# COMPACT_ATOMS: atom_id res chain seq x y z
N MET A 1 -6.12 18.16 7.62
CA MET A 1 -4.96 17.42 7.09
C MET A 1 -5.56 16.09 6.69
N ALA A 2 -5.51 15.75 5.41
CA ALA A 2 -6.13 14.51 4.95
C ALA A 2 -5.21 13.35 5.32
N ASP A 3 -5.74 12.34 6.00
CA ASP A 3 -4.98 11.16 6.37
C ASP A 3 -4.67 10.32 5.13
N PRO A 4 -3.49 9.67 5.08
CA PRO A 4 -3.13 8.82 3.96
C PRO A 4 -4.13 7.68 3.79
N TYR A 5 -4.26 7.20 2.56
CA TYR A 5 -5.08 6.03 2.26
C TYR A 5 -4.38 4.75 2.74
N VAL A 6 -5.19 3.75 3.10
CA VAL A 6 -4.75 2.46 3.63
C VAL A 6 -5.42 1.33 2.84
N ILE A 7 -4.63 0.32 2.45
CA ILE A 7 -5.14 -0.91 1.83
C ILE A 7 -5.36 -1.96 2.92
N THR A 8 -6.56 -2.53 2.95
CA THR A 8 -7.04 -3.46 3.98
C THR A 8 -7.14 -4.90 3.45
N SER A 9 -7.59 -5.83 4.30
CA SER A 9 -7.62 -7.27 4.00
C SER A 9 -8.30 -7.69 2.69
N PRO A 10 -9.33 -7.00 2.13
CA PRO A 10 -9.97 -7.44 0.89
C PRO A 10 -9.03 -7.44 -0.33
N CYS A 11 -7.88 -6.76 -0.25
CA CYS A 11 -6.87 -6.78 -1.31
C CYS A 11 -6.09 -8.11 -1.39
N LEU A 12 -6.06 -8.89 -0.30
CA LEU A 12 -5.33 -10.16 -0.23
C LEU A 12 -5.75 -11.09 -1.37
N ASP A 13 -4.76 -11.62 -2.09
CA ASP A 13 -4.87 -12.49 -3.27
C ASP A 13 -5.65 -11.90 -4.47
N THR A 14 -6.17 -10.67 -4.37
CA THR A 14 -6.87 -9.99 -5.46
C THR A 14 -5.89 -9.24 -6.36
N LYS A 15 -5.08 -8.34 -5.78
CA LYS A 15 -4.02 -7.58 -6.46
C LYS A 15 -4.36 -7.11 -7.88
N ASP A 16 -5.52 -6.48 -8.04
CA ASP A 16 -6.04 -6.04 -9.36
C ASP A 16 -5.20 -4.93 -10.01
N LYS A 17 -4.52 -4.11 -9.19
CA LYS A 17 -3.64 -2.99 -9.60
C LYS A 17 -4.29 -1.81 -10.32
N ALA A 18 -5.62 -1.78 -10.53
CA ALA A 18 -6.29 -0.57 -11.07
C ALA A 18 -5.99 0.72 -10.27
N CYS A 19 -5.78 0.59 -8.96
CA CYS A 19 -5.39 1.71 -8.10
C CYS A 19 -3.99 2.29 -8.42
N VAL A 20 -3.06 1.48 -8.92
CA VAL A 20 -1.69 1.91 -9.28
C VAL A 20 -1.72 2.82 -10.50
N GLU A 21 -2.56 2.51 -11.49
CA GLU A 21 -2.69 3.28 -12.73
C GLU A 21 -3.19 4.71 -12.50
N VAL A 22 -4.03 4.91 -11.49
CA VAL A 22 -4.65 6.20 -11.20
C VAL A 22 -3.91 7.02 -10.16
N CYS A 23 -2.90 6.45 -9.48
CA CYS A 23 -2.16 7.14 -8.44
C CYS A 23 -1.23 8.21 -9.05
N PRO A 24 -1.43 9.51 -8.78
CA PRO A 24 -0.63 10.57 -9.41
C PRO A 24 0.83 10.62 -8.92
N VAL A 25 1.12 10.00 -7.77
CA VAL A 25 2.43 10.01 -7.11
C VAL A 25 3.06 8.62 -7.01
N GLN A 26 2.40 7.59 -7.55
CA GLN A 26 2.91 6.22 -7.61
C GLN A 26 3.33 5.67 -6.23
N CYS A 27 2.49 5.91 -5.23
CA CYS A 27 2.74 5.52 -3.83
C CYS A 27 2.13 4.16 -3.45
N ILE A 28 1.84 3.28 -4.41
CA ILE A 28 1.18 1.97 -4.20
C ILE A 28 2.13 0.87 -4.66
N TYR A 29 2.43 -0.08 -3.77
CA TYR A 29 3.52 -1.02 -3.95
C TYR A 29 3.08 -2.46 -3.73
N GLU A 30 3.65 -3.39 -4.49
CA GLU A 30 3.64 -4.82 -4.16
C GLU A 30 5.03 -5.28 -3.76
N ILE A 31 5.11 -6.34 -2.94
CA ILE A 31 6.38 -7.00 -2.69
C ILE A 31 6.70 -7.92 -3.88
N ARG A 32 7.81 -7.68 -4.56
CA ARG A 32 8.35 -8.50 -5.65
C ARG A 32 9.86 -8.62 -5.50
N ASP A 33 10.37 -9.84 -5.51
CA ASP A 33 11.80 -10.14 -5.37
C ASP A 33 12.46 -9.46 -4.14
N GLY A 34 11.71 -9.34 -3.03
CA GLY A 34 12.19 -8.72 -1.79
C GLY A 34 12.26 -7.19 -1.83
N LYS A 35 11.66 -6.55 -2.84
CA LYS A 35 11.50 -5.10 -2.94
C LYS A 35 10.03 -4.72 -2.96
N LEU A 36 9.70 -3.53 -2.50
CA LEU A 36 8.41 -2.89 -2.75
C LEU A 36 8.50 -2.19 -4.10
N VAL A 37 7.65 -2.55 -5.05
CA VAL A 37 7.65 -1.98 -6.41
C VAL A 37 6.29 -1.42 -6.76
N SER A 38 6.26 -0.19 -7.25
CA SER A 38 5.09 0.41 -7.92
C SER A 38 5.26 0.17 -9.41
N GLU A 39 4.54 -0.82 -9.94
CA GLU A 39 4.65 -1.27 -11.33
C GLU A 39 3.34 -1.04 -12.08
N PHE A 40 3.44 -0.37 -13.23
CA PHE A 40 2.33 -0.18 -14.15
C PHE A 40 1.96 -1.51 -14.86
N PRO A 41 0.75 -1.63 -15.43
CA PRO A 41 0.32 -2.85 -16.13
C PRO A 41 1.18 -3.26 -17.33
N ASP A 42 1.94 -2.33 -17.91
CA ASP A 42 2.88 -2.58 -19.01
C ASP A 42 4.23 -3.16 -18.54
N GLY A 43 4.41 -3.29 -17.22
CA GLY A 43 5.62 -3.80 -16.58
C GLY A 43 6.68 -2.74 -16.30
N GLU A 44 6.40 -1.45 -16.56
CA GLU A 44 7.30 -0.37 -16.16
C GLU A 44 7.23 -0.13 -14.65
N VAL A 45 8.38 -0.18 -13.98
CA VAL A 45 8.51 0.15 -12.56
C VAL A 45 8.67 1.65 -12.41
N ALA A 46 7.64 2.30 -11.86
CA ALA A 46 7.60 3.74 -11.64
C ALA A 46 8.43 4.16 -10.42
N ASN A 47 8.40 3.36 -9.35
CA ASN A 47 9.09 3.63 -8.09
C ASN A 47 9.40 2.32 -7.34
N GLU A 48 10.42 2.34 -6.48
CA GLU A 48 10.79 1.20 -5.62
C GLU A 48 11.22 1.62 -4.20
N HIS A 49 10.90 0.78 -3.22
CA HIS A 49 11.34 0.90 -1.83
C HIS A 49 11.93 -0.42 -1.32
N ARG A 50 12.72 -0.33 -0.26
CA ARG A 50 13.14 -1.50 0.50
C ARG A 50 12.11 -1.78 1.60
N PRO A 51 11.52 -2.98 1.66
CA PRO A 51 10.63 -3.33 2.76
C PRO A 51 11.40 -3.47 4.08
N HIS A 52 10.71 -3.24 5.19
CA HIS A 52 11.25 -3.56 6.52
C HIS A 52 11.55 -5.07 6.61
N PRO A 53 12.74 -5.48 7.07
CA PRO A 53 13.20 -6.87 7.01
C PRO A 53 12.30 -7.86 7.76
N ASP A 54 11.68 -7.42 8.85
CA ASP A 54 10.77 -8.27 9.64
C ASP A 54 9.37 -8.37 9.03
N LEU A 55 8.99 -7.42 8.17
CA LEU A 55 7.65 -7.33 7.59
C LEU A 55 7.60 -7.78 6.13
N GLN A 56 8.74 -8.09 5.51
CA GLN A 56 8.80 -8.62 4.15
C GLN A 56 7.97 -9.90 3.95
N HIS A 57 7.68 -10.64 5.03
CA HIS A 57 6.88 -11.87 5.02
C HIS A 57 5.46 -11.66 5.57
N LEU A 58 5.16 -10.51 6.19
CA LEU A 58 3.83 -10.21 6.71
C LEU A 58 2.97 -9.79 5.52
N HIS A 59 2.02 -10.65 5.12
CA HIS A 59 1.23 -10.57 3.88
C HIS A 59 2.03 -10.56 2.57
N GLY A 60 3.37 -10.45 2.63
CA GLY A 60 4.29 -10.74 1.52
C GLY A 60 3.86 -10.11 0.20
N ASP A 61 3.90 -10.92 -0.86
CA ASP A 61 3.44 -10.58 -2.20
C ASP A 61 1.92 -10.80 -2.39
N ALA A 62 1.15 -11.06 -1.33
CA ALA A 62 -0.29 -11.36 -1.42
C ALA A 62 -1.18 -10.11 -1.50
N MET A 63 -0.66 -8.91 -1.21
CA MET A 63 -1.42 -7.66 -1.32
C MET A 63 -0.57 -6.49 -1.79
N LEU A 64 -1.24 -5.35 -2.00
CA LEU A 64 -0.62 -4.06 -2.28
C LEU A 64 -0.58 -3.22 -0.98
N TYR A 65 0.36 -2.29 -0.89
CA TYR A 65 0.55 -1.40 0.25
C TYR A 65 0.64 0.05 -0.23
N ILE A 66 0.02 0.98 0.49
CA ILE A 66 0.16 2.42 0.26
C ILE A 66 1.24 2.97 1.18
N ASN A 67 2.21 3.69 0.62
CA ASN A 67 3.18 4.42 1.43
C ASN A 67 2.51 5.70 1.99
N PRO A 68 2.31 5.80 3.32
CA PRO A 68 1.65 6.96 3.92
C PRO A 68 2.47 8.25 3.83
N ASP A 69 3.78 8.16 3.70
CA ASP A 69 4.67 9.34 3.64
C ASP A 69 4.65 10.00 2.25
N GLU A 70 4.26 9.23 1.21
CA GLU A 70 4.15 9.72 -0.16
C GLU A 70 2.71 9.99 -0.59
N CYS A 71 1.73 9.40 0.10
CA CYS A 71 0.32 9.58 -0.22
C CYS A 71 -0.11 11.05 -0.04
N THR A 72 -0.67 11.62 -1.09
CA THR A 72 -1.18 13.01 -1.08
C THR A 72 -2.68 13.12 -0.75
N ALA A 73 -3.32 11.99 -0.39
CA ALA A 73 -4.74 11.89 -0.12
C ALA A 73 -5.61 12.52 -1.24
N CYS A 74 -5.41 12.05 -2.47
CA CYS A 74 -6.06 12.59 -3.68
C CYS A 74 -7.35 11.86 -4.10
N ASP A 75 -7.77 10.83 -3.36
CA ASP A 75 -9.00 10.05 -3.53
C ASP A 75 -9.12 9.25 -4.84
N ALA A 76 -8.10 9.25 -5.70
CA ALA A 76 -8.18 8.60 -7.02
C ALA A 76 -8.26 7.07 -6.95
N CYS A 77 -7.61 6.43 -5.98
CA CYS A 77 -7.48 4.98 -5.90
C CYS A 77 -8.73 4.27 -5.33
N MET A 78 -9.45 4.90 -4.40
CA MET A 78 -10.62 4.32 -3.74
C MET A 78 -11.73 3.87 -4.72
N PRO A 79 -12.23 4.73 -5.65
CA PRO A 79 -13.37 4.37 -6.50
C PRO A 79 -13.04 3.35 -7.60
N VAL A 80 -11.76 3.04 -7.82
CA VAL A 80 -11.33 2.07 -8.84
C VAL A 80 -11.03 0.70 -8.26
N CYS A 81 -10.98 0.55 -6.92
CA CYS A 81 -10.74 -0.74 -6.30
C CYS A 81 -11.97 -1.65 -6.45
N PRO A 82 -11.88 -2.80 -7.13
CA PRO A 82 -13.04 -3.65 -7.40
C PRO A 82 -13.58 -4.40 -6.17
N VAL A 83 -12.81 -4.41 -5.08
CA VAL A 83 -13.10 -5.13 -3.83
C VAL A 83 -13.23 -4.20 -2.63
N ASP A 84 -13.31 -2.88 -2.87
CA ASP A 84 -13.48 -1.86 -1.83
C ASP A 84 -12.46 -2.01 -0.66
N ALA A 85 -11.20 -2.29 -0.98
CA ALA A 85 -10.14 -2.52 0.01
C ALA A 85 -9.45 -1.24 0.50
N ILE A 86 -9.75 -0.07 -0.07
CA ILE A 86 -8.98 1.15 0.15
C ILE A 86 -9.83 2.16 0.92
N TYR A 87 -9.33 2.60 2.07
CA TYR A 87 -10.01 3.54 2.96
C TYR A 87 -9.11 4.72 3.30
N PRO A 88 -9.66 5.92 3.55
CA PRO A 88 -8.95 6.96 4.29
C PRO A 88 -8.50 6.43 5.65
N GLY A 89 -7.28 6.75 6.10
CA GLY A 89 -6.72 6.19 7.33
C GLY A 89 -7.54 6.42 8.60
N ASP A 90 -8.34 7.48 8.65
CA ASP A 90 -9.27 7.80 9.74
C ASP A 90 -10.64 7.10 9.64
N GLN A 91 -10.90 6.44 8.52
CA GLN A 91 -12.17 5.77 8.20
C GLN A 91 -12.01 4.26 7.98
N VAL A 92 -10.83 3.71 8.28
CA VAL A 92 -10.61 2.27 8.31
C VAL A 92 -11.54 1.64 9.36
N PRO A 93 -12.31 0.60 8.99
CA PRO A 93 -13.14 -0.14 9.95
C PRO A 93 -12.34 -0.68 11.14
N ASP A 94 -12.97 -0.76 12.32
CA ASP A 94 -12.29 -1.20 13.55
C ASP A 94 -11.68 -2.61 13.44
N ASP A 95 -12.29 -3.49 12.67
CA ASP A 95 -11.83 -4.86 12.40
C ASP A 95 -10.65 -4.93 11.41
N GLU A 96 -10.36 -3.83 10.72
CA GLU A 96 -9.26 -3.68 9.75
C GLU A 96 -8.19 -2.69 10.24
N ALA A 97 -8.33 -2.17 11.48
CA ALA A 97 -7.48 -1.09 11.99
C ALA A 97 -5.98 -1.45 12.02
N GLU A 98 -5.63 -2.74 12.11
CA GLU A 98 -4.24 -3.20 12.05
C GLU A 98 -3.56 -2.87 10.71
N PHE A 99 -4.32 -2.75 9.62
CA PHE A 99 -3.78 -2.46 8.30
C PHE A 99 -3.21 -1.05 8.19
N VAL A 100 -3.64 -0.12 9.05
CA VAL A 100 -3.04 1.22 9.15
C VAL A 100 -1.54 1.09 9.48
N ASP A 101 -1.21 0.22 10.43
CA ASP A 101 0.14 -0.05 10.86
C ASP A 101 0.90 -0.91 9.85
N VAL A 102 0.24 -1.90 9.23
CA VAL A 102 0.86 -2.72 8.16
C VAL A 102 1.34 -1.85 6.99
N ASN A 103 0.49 -0.96 6.49
CA ASN A 103 0.82 -0.07 5.37
C ASN A 103 1.91 0.93 5.76
N ARG A 104 2.00 1.33 7.03
CA ARG A 104 3.08 2.21 7.51
C ARG A 104 4.39 1.47 7.67
N PHE A 105 4.41 0.41 8.46
CA PHE A 105 5.65 -0.19 8.94
C PHE A 105 6.39 -0.97 7.86
N VAL A 106 5.71 -1.42 6.80
CA VAL A 106 6.41 -2.07 5.68
C VAL A 106 7.43 -1.13 5.01
N PHE A 107 7.28 0.20 5.12
CA PHE A 107 8.22 1.20 4.61
C PHE A 107 9.17 1.78 5.67
N ALA A 108 9.01 1.43 6.95
CA ALA A 108 9.84 1.96 8.02
C ALA A 108 11.29 1.44 7.91
N GLU A 109 12.26 2.27 8.29
CA GLU A 109 13.65 1.82 8.41
C GLU A 109 13.83 0.98 9.68
N ALA A 110 14.77 0.03 9.67
CA ALA A 110 15.06 -0.83 10.82
C ALA A 110 15.56 -0.09 12.08
N THR A 111 15.78 1.22 11.98
CA THR A 111 16.23 2.10 13.06
C THR A 111 15.11 2.90 13.75
N ASP A 112 13.88 2.89 13.21
CA ASP A 112 12.75 3.68 13.74
C ASP A 112 12.00 2.99 14.90
N ALA A 113 12.45 1.80 15.32
CA ALA A 113 11.92 1.07 16.48
C ALA A 113 12.67 1.39 17.79
N ALA A 114 13.06 2.65 18.01
CA ALA A 114 13.82 3.10 19.19
C ALA A 114 12.95 3.86 20.20
#